data_AF-A0A3D3S9A6-F1
#
_entry.id   AF-A0A3D3S9A6-F1
#
_cell.length_a   1.000
_cell.length_b   1.000
_cell.length_c   1.000
_cell.angle_alpha   90.00
_cell.angle_beta   90.00
_cell.angle_gamma   90.00
#
_symmetry.space_group_name_H-M   'P 1'
#
loop_
_entity.id
_entity.type
_entity.pdbx_description
1 polymer ?
#
loop_
_entity_poly.entity_id
_entity_poly.type
_entity_poly.pdbx_seq_one_letter_code
_entity_poly.pdbx_strand_id
1 'polypeptide(L)'
;LKPYDFYMRPEMKGHFELASWFHAPGSRAALKAETGTVTYVPNMLHRAATDRIHAHRPEFFFGTCTPPDKHGFVSLSLGITYEKDMVEAAKYVVLEVNPRLPRTFGDTQVHVSKVDCFVEYDQEVPALPAP
;
A
#
# COMPACT_ATOMS: atom_id res chain seq x y z
N LEU A 1 -15.55 1.27 -1.62
CA LEU A 1 -14.29 0.55 -1.32
C LEU A 1 -14.56 -0.50 -0.26
N LYS A 2 -14.13 -1.75 -0.48
CA LYS A 2 -14.25 -2.79 0.56
C LYS A 2 -13.34 -2.41 1.74
N PRO A 3 -13.82 -2.46 2.99
CA PRO A 3 -12.97 -2.17 4.14
C PRO A 3 -11.95 -3.29 4.36
N TYR A 4 -10.77 -2.91 4.84
CA TYR A 4 -9.82 -3.85 5.43
C TYR A 4 -10.17 -3.99 6.92
N ASP A 5 -10.91 -5.04 7.25
CA ASP A 5 -11.47 -5.24 8.60
C ASP A 5 -10.43 -5.71 9.63
N PHE A 6 -9.30 -6.26 9.18
CA PHE A 6 -8.28 -6.85 10.07
C PHE A 6 -7.75 -5.89 11.16
N TYR A 7 -7.73 -4.57 10.94
CA TYR A 7 -7.35 -3.61 11.98
C TYR A 7 -8.55 -2.98 12.69
N MET A 8 -9.78 -3.27 12.26
CA MET A 8 -10.99 -2.67 12.82
C MET A 8 -11.62 -3.49 13.94
N ARG A 9 -11.10 -4.69 14.20
CA ARG A 9 -11.64 -5.65 15.17
C ARG A 9 -10.89 -5.58 16.50
N PRO A 10 -11.59 -5.48 17.66
CA PRO A 10 -10.93 -5.47 18.97
C PRO A 10 -10.04 -6.68 19.24
N GLU A 11 -10.40 -7.86 18.69
CA GLU A 11 -9.64 -9.10 18.86
C GLU A 11 -8.27 -9.06 18.18
N MET A 12 -8.00 -8.07 17.32
CA MET A 12 -6.74 -7.91 16.61
C MET A 12 -5.73 -7.05 17.38
N LYS A 13 -6.11 -6.53 18.55
CA LYS A 13 -5.20 -5.83 19.45
C LYS A 13 -4.02 -6.71 19.84
N GLY A 14 -2.80 -6.24 19.60
CA GLY A 14 -1.56 -7.00 19.79
C GLY A 14 -1.16 -7.90 18.61
N HIS A 15 -2.00 -8.01 17.57
CA HIS A 15 -1.69 -8.73 16.33
C HIS A 15 -1.48 -7.79 15.15
N PHE A 16 -2.38 -6.82 14.98
CA PHE A 16 -2.29 -5.79 13.96
C PHE A 16 -2.50 -4.41 14.57
N GLU A 17 -1.61 -3.48 14.26
CA GLU A 17 -1.77 -2.06 14.54
C GLU A 17 -1.68 -1.29 13.23
N LEU A 18 -2.70 -0.46 12.96
CA LEU A 18 -2.64 0.52 11.89
C LEU A 18 -1.95 1.79 12.40
N ALA A 19 -0.66 1.92 12.11
CA ALA A 19 0.09 3.17 12.27
C ALA A 19 -0.30 4.16 11.15
N SER A 20 -1.44 4.82 11.31
CA SER A 20 -2.08 5.60 10.25
C SER A 20 -1.37 6.93 10.01
N TRP A 21 -1.08 7.25 8.75
CA TRP A 21 -0.57 8.58 8.33
C TRP A 21 -1.69 9.52 7.91
N PHE A 22 -2.84 8.96 7.53
CA PHE A 22 -4.03 9.70 7.18
C PHE A 22 -5.24 8.83 7.50
N HIS A 23 -6.17 9.34 8.32
CA HIS A 23 -7.32 8.56 8.71
C HIS A 23 -8.37 8.49 7.58
N ALA A 24 -8.86 7.28 7.34
CA ALA A 24 -9.94 6.97 6.40
C ALA A 24 -11.20 6.52 7.16
N PRO A 25 -12.35 6.27 6.50
CA PRO A 25 -13.57 5.84 7.19
C PRO A 25 -13.37 4.63 8.13
N GLY A 26 -12.58 3.63 7.71
CA GLY A 26 -12.28 2.44 8.52
C GLY A 26 -11.52 2.75 9.80
N SER A 27 -10.42 3.51 9.71
CA SER A 27 -9.62 3.89 10.88
C SER A 27 -10.39 4.82 11.83
N ARG A 28 -11.20 5.75 11.32
CA ARG A 28 -12.09 6.60 12.15
C ARG A 28 -13.14 5.77 12.88
N ALA A 29 -13.72 4.76 12.24
CA ALA A 29 -14.68 3.86 12.87
C ALA A 29 -14.03 3.03 13.98
N ALA A 30 -12.83 2.49 13.73
CA ALA A 30 -12.08 1.71 14.71
C ALA A 30 -11.69 2.53 15.95
N LEU A 31 -11.30 3.81 15.77
CA LEU A 31 -11.05 4.75 16.85
C LEU A 31 -12.32 5.06 17.65
N LYS A 32 -13.44 5.34 16.97
CA LYS A 32 -14.74 5.59 17.63
C LYS A 32 -15.22 4.38 18.44
N ALA A 33 -14.91 3.17 17.99
CA ALA A 33 -15.23 1.92 18.67
C ALA A 33 -14.19 1.53 19.74
N GLU A 34 -13.16 2.36 19.98
CA GLU A 34 -12.11 2.14 20.99
C GLU A 34 -11.42 0.77 20.89
N THR A 35 -11.27 0.27 19.66
CA THR A 35 -10.67 -1.05 19.37
C THR A 35 -9.22 -1.19 19.84
N GLY A 36 -8.49 -0.08 20.00
CA GLY A 36 -7.11 -0.08 20.46
C GLY A 36 -6.10 -0.62 19.45
N THR A 37 -6.45 -0.62 18.16
CA THR A 37 -5.67 -1.18 17.04
C THR A 37 -5.24 -0.12 16.02
N VAL A 38 -5.51 1.16 16.29
CA VAL A 38 -5.19 2.28 15.39
C VAL A 38 -4.44 3.36 16.16
N THR A 39 -3.28 3.74 15.63
CA THR A 39 -2.48 4.88 16.09
C THR A 39 -2.37 5.91 14.96
N TYR A 40 -1.89 7.11 15.29
CA TYR A 40 -1.63 8.16 14.31
C TYR A 40 -0.16 8.54 14.33
N VAL A 41 0.47 8.55 13.15
CA VAL A 41 1.83 9.02 12.94
C VAL A 41 1.75 10.35 12.20
N PRO A 42 1.91 11.50 12.88
CA PRO A 42 1.89 12.79 12.22
C PRO A 42 3.05 12.89 11.24
N ASN A 43 2.77 13.24 9.99
CA ASN A 43 3.81 13.45 8.98
C ASN A 43 3.39 14.49 7.94
N MET A 44 4.36 14.86 7.10
CA MET A 44 4.12 15.66 5.90
C MET A 44 4.19 14.74 4.69
N LEU A 45 3.17 14.72 3.85
CA LEU A 45 3.06 13.74 2.75
C LEU A 45 4.29 13.72 1.84
N HIS A 46 4.84 14.90 1.51
CA HIS A 46 6.03 15.04 0.66
C HIS A 46 7.33 14.49 1.27
N ARG A 47 7.32 14.13 2.56
CA ARG A 47 8.44 13.47 3.27
C ARG A 47 8.05 12.12 3.85
N ALA A 48 6.81 11.68 3.66
CA ALA A 48 6.27 10.52 4.35
C ALA A 48 7.11 9.26 4.08
N ALA A 49 7.59 9.10 2.84
CA ALA A 49 8.48 8.01 2.49
C ALA A 49 9.84 8.11 3.18
N THR A 50 10.53 9.23 2.98
CA THR A 50 11.92 9.43 3.43
C THR A 50 12.04 9.42 4.95
N ASP A 51 11.13 10.11 5.65
CA ASP A 51 11.13 10.14 7.12
C ASP A 51 10.81 8.75 7.69
N ARG A 52 9.87 8.01 7.08
CA ARG A 52 9.57 6.63 7.49
C ARG A 52 10.77 5.72 7.30
N ILE A 53 11.40 5.73 6.12
CA ILE A 53 12.54 4.87 5.79
C ILE A 53 13.72 5.18 6.72
N HIS A 54 13.94 6.46 7.02
CA HIS A 54 15.00 6.89 7.95
C HIS A 54 14.73 6.42 9.38
N ALA A 55 13.51 6.59 9.89
CA ALA A 55 13.16 6.19 11.25
C ALA A 55 13.16 4.66 11.40
N HIS A 56 12.61 3.94 10.40
CA HIS A 56 12.56 2.50 10.38
C HIS A 56 12.32 1.99 8.95
N ARG A 57 13.29 1.25 8.41
CA ARG A 57 13.18 0.67 7.07
C ARG A 57 12.06 -0.40 7.04
N PRO A 58 11.15 -0.40 6.04
CA PRO A 58 10.10 -1.42 5.96
C PRO A 58 10.69 -2.82 5.78
N GLU A 59 10.17 -3.79 6.51
CA GLU A 59 10.54 -5.19 6.26
C GLU A 59 9.80 -5.74 5.04
N PHE A 60 8.50 -5.48 4.94
CA PHE A 60 7.66 -5.84 3.81
C PHE A 60 7.03 -4.62 3.17
N PHE A 61 6.94 -4.62 1.85
CA PHE A 61 6.04 -3.78 1.07
C PHE A 61 5.01 -4.66 0.36
N PHE A 62 3.73 -4.28 0.49
CA PHE A 62 2.63 -4.88 -0.24
C PHE A 62 2.01 -3.81 -1.14
N GLY A 63 1.89 -4.10 -2.43
CA GLY A 63 1.29 -3.19 -3.41
C GLY A 63 0.61 -3.93 -4.54
N THR A 64 0.10 -3.17 -5.51
CA THR A 64 -0.49 -3.71 -6.73
C THR A 64 0.29 -3.23 -7.94
N CYS A 65 0.28 -3.99 -9.03
CA CYS A 65 0.94 -3.62 -10.27
C CYS A 65 0.20 -4.17 -11.50
N THR A 66 0.54 -3.61 -12.66
CA THR A 66 0.14 -4.20 -13.94
C THR A 66 0.90 -5.50 -14.21
N PRO A 67 0.45 -6.34 -15.16
CA PRO A 67 1.27 -7.41 -15.71
C PRO A 67 2.60 -6.88 -16.26
N PRO A 68 3.68 -7.69 -16.24
CA PRO A 68 4.96 -7.30 -16.79
C PRO A 68 4.85 -7.05 -18.30
N ASP A 69 5.59 -6.08 -18.81
CA ASP A 69 5.74 -5.87 -20.25
C ASP A 69 6.83 -6.76 -20.85
N LYS A 70 7.03 -6.65 -22.17
CA LYS A 70 8.05 -7.40 -22.92
C LYS A 70 9.50 -7.13 -22.48
N HIS A 71 9.73 -6.09 -21.68
CA HIS A 71 11.04 -5.71 -21.15
C HIS A 71 11.24 -6.13 -19.69
N GLY A 72 10.26 -6.83 -19.10
CA GLY A 72 10.33 -7.29 -17.72
C GLY A 72 10.00 -6.21 -16.69
N PHE A 73 9.25 -5.17 -17.07
CA PHE A 73 8.81 -4.12 -16.13
C PHE A 73 7.32 -4.22 -15.83
N VAL A 74 6.96 -4.07 -14.56
CA VAL A 74 5.59 -3.79 -14.11
C VAL A 74 5.43 -2.29 -13.85
N SER A 75 4.19 -1.79 -13.88
CA SER A 75 3.85 -0.45 -13.42
C SER A 75 3.08 -0.52 -12.12
N LEU A 76 3.45 0.31 -11.13
CA LEU A 76 2.72 0.52 -9.86
C LEU A 76 1.37 1.24 -10.08
N SER A 77 1.04 1.58 -11.32
CA SER A 77 -0.25 2.11 -11.74
C SER A 77 -0.63 3.40 -10.98
N LEU A 78 -1.60 3.32 -10.07
CA LEU A 78 -2.12 4.43 -9.28
C LEU A 78 -1.28 4.73 -8.02
N GLY A 79 -0.34 3.85 -7.67
CA GLY A 79 0.53 4.00 -6.51
C GLY A 79 1.85 4.68 -6.85
N ILE A 80 1.92 6.01 -6.68
CA ILE A 80 3.13 6.80 -6.94
C ILE A 80 3.44 7.86 -5.87
N THR A 81 2.71 7.87 -4.77
CA THR A 81 2.90 8.87 -3.72
C THR A 81 4.18 8.61 -2.91
N TYR A 82 4.43 7.34 -2.59
CA TYR A 82 5.61 6.88 -1.83
C TYR A 82 6.01 5.44 -2.17
N GLU A 83 5.23 4.76 -3.01
CA GLU A 83 5.32 3.33 -3.26
C GLU A 83 6.65 2.96 -3.91
N LYS A 84 7.15 3.78 -4.85
CA LYS A 84 8.43 3.55 -5.51
C LYS A 84 9.59 3.55 -4.51
N ASP A 85 9.67 4.59 -3.66
CA ASP A 85 10.67 4.68 -2.58
C ASP A 85 10.56 3.50 -1.60
N MET A 86 9.32 3.11 -1.26
CA MET A 86 9.07 1.98 -0.35
C MET A 86 9.48 0.64 -0.96
N VAL A 87 9.24 0.42 -2.25
CA VAL A 87 9.70 -0.78 -2.98
C VAL A 87 11.22 -0.87 -2.95
N GLU A 88 11.92 0.24 -3.17
CA GLU A 88 13.40 0.25 -3.18
C GLU A 88 14.00 0.10 -1.77
N ALA A 89 13.26 0.55 -0.75
CA ALA A 89 13.66 0.46 0.64
C ALA A 89 13.18 -0.81 1.37
N ALA A 90 12.19 -1.55 0.90
CA ALA A 90 11.74 -2.74 1.60
C ALA A 90 12.80 -3.85 1.58
N LYS A 91 12.73 -4.78 2.54
CA LYS A 91 13.52 -6.04 2.49
C LYS A 91 12.84 -7.06 1.58
N TYR A 92 11.51 -7.11 1.60
CA TYR A 92 10.69 -7.97 0.77
C TYR A 92 9.59 -7.16 0.08
N VAL A 93 9.41 -7.37 -1.21
CA VAL A 93 8.42 -6.72 -2.07
C VAL A 93 7.45 -7.76 -2.60
N VAL A 94 6.17 -7.61 -2.25
CA VAL A 94 5.07 -8.44 -2.71
C VAL A 94 4.13 -7.59 -3.55
N LEU A 95 3.95 -7.95 -4.82
CA LEU A 95 3.05 -7.23 -5.72
C LEU A 95 1.90 -8.11 -6.20
N GLU A 96 0.68 -7.61 -6.04
CA GLU A 96 -0.51 -8.18 -6.64
C GLU A 96 -0.63 -7.73 -8.11
N VAL A 97 -0.57 -8.68 -9.04
CA VAL A 97 -0.66 -8.44 -10.48
C VAL A 97 -2.13 -8.37 -10.87
N ASN A 98 -2.57 -7.21 -11.33
CA ASN A 98 -3.93 -6.97 -11.78
C ASN A 98 -3.95 -6.44 -13.23
N PRO A 99 -4.47 -7.20 -14.22
CA PRO A 99 -4.52 -6.79 -15.62
C PRO A 99 -5.47 -5.62 -15.90
N ARG A 100 -6.39 -5.29 -14.99
CA ARG A 100 -7.31 -4.15 -15.12
C ARG A 100 -6.68 -2.82 -14.71
N LEU A 101 -5.53 -2.84 -14.04
CA LEU A 101 -4.82 -1.61 -13.68
C LEU A 101 -4.25 -0.92 -14.92
N PRO A 102 -4.41 0.41 -15.06
CA PRO A 102 -3.78 1.13 -16.16
C PRO A 102 -2.27 1.15 -15.97
N ARG A 103 -1.52 0.92 -17.06
CA ARG A 103 -0.08 1.13 -17.10
C ARG A 103 0.20 2.63 -17.24
N THR A 104 0.54 3.27 -16.14
CA THR A 104 0.86 4.69 -16.09
C THR A 104 2.31 4.95 -16.49
N PHE A 105 2.59 6.14 -17.02
CA PHE A 105 3.95 6.61 -17.27
C PHE A 105 4.49 7.40 -16.07
N GLY A 106 5.78 7.76 -16.12
CA GLY A 106 6.49 8.38 -15.01
C GLY A 106 7.26 7.35 -14.18
N ASP A 107 7.54 7.69 -12.93
CA ASP A 107 8.38 6.88 -12.03
C ASP A 107 7.61 5.71 -11.37
N THR A 108 6.75 5.06 -12.14
CA THR A 108 5.91 3.95 -11.67
C THR A 108 6.49 2.59 -12.07
N GLN A 109 7.63 2.55 -12.75
CA GLN A 109 8.16 1.32 -13.34
C GLN A 109 9.09 0.57 -12.36
N VAL A 110 8.87 -0.73 -12.23
CA VAL A 110 9.68 -1.63 -11.41
C VAL A 110 10.04 -2.85 -12.23
N HIS A 111 11.34 -3.17 -12.33
CA HIS A 111 11.78 -4.39 -13.00
C HIS A 111 11.41 -5.61 -12.16
N VAL A 112 10.96 -6.70 -12.78
CA VAL A 112 10.49 -7.90 -12.08
C VAL A 112 11.54 -8.51 -11.14
N SER A 113 12.84 -8.31 -11.42
CA SER A 113 13.92 -8.77 -10.54
C SER A 113 14.04 -8.01 -9.21
N LYS A 114 13.22 -6.97 -9.00
CA LYS A 114 13.14 -6.18 -7.76
C LYS A 114 11.95 -6.60 -6.89
N VAL A 115 11.21 -7.63 -7.30
CA VAL A 115 10.01 -8.10 -6.64
C VAL A 115 10.24 -9.53 -6.18
N ASP A 116 10.00 -9.81 -4.90
CA ASP A 116 10.24 -11.11 -4.29
C ASP A 116 9.09 -12.09 -4.53
N CYS A 117 7.86 -11.58 -4.60
CA CYS A 117 6.68 -12.40 -4.83
C CYS A 117 5.63 -11.66 -5.66
N PHE A 118 5.07 -12.37 -6.64
CA PHE A 118 3.89 -11.94 -7.39
C PHE A 118 2.69 -12.79 -7.02
N VAL A 119 1.55 -12.14 -6.82
CA VAL A 119 0.25 -12.78 -6.61
C VAL A 119 -0.69 -12.33 -7.71
N GLU A 120 -1.22 -13.24 -8.51
CA GLU A 120 -2.18 -12.88 -9.55
C GLU A 120 -3.57 -12.71 -8.95
N TYR A 121 -4.19 -11.54 -9.15
CA TYR A 121 -5.56 -11.30 -8.72
C TYR A 121 -6.22 -10.25 -9.60
N ASP A 122 -7.29 -10.69 -10.28
CA ASP A 122 -8.04 -9.85 -11.19
C ASP A 122 -9.24 -9.20 -10.48
N GLN A 123 -9.12 -7.89 -10.20
CA GLN A 123 -10.16 -7.11 -9.56
C GLN A 123 -10.42 -5.79 -10.27
N GLU A 124 -11.68 -5.34 -10.21
CA GLU A 124 -12.03 -4.00 -10.66
C GLU A 124 -11.19 -2.93 -9.97
N VAL A 125 -10.71 -1.96 -10.75
CA VAL A 125 -9.93 -0.85 -10.22
C VAL A 125 -10.84 -0.04 -9.29
N PRO A 126 -10.43 0.21 -8.04
CA PRO A 126 -11.28 0.88 -7.09
C PRO A 126 -11.63 2.31 -7.56
N ALA A 127 -12.93 2.61 -7.63
CA ALA A 127 -13.45 3.93 -8.01
C ALA A 127 -14.07 4.66 -6.80
N LEU A 128 -14.02 6.00 -6.85
CA LEU A 128 -14.81 6.84 -5.95
C LEU A 128 -16.28 6.81 -6.39
N PRO A 129 -17.24 7.02 -5.47
CA PRO A 129 -18.64 7.19 -5.83
C PRO A 129 -18.79 8.32 -6.84
N ALA A 130 -19.65 8.13 -7.85
CA ALA A 130 -20.04 9.22 -8.74
C ALA A 130 -20.75 10.32 -7.94
N PRO A 131 -20.55 11.61 -8.28
CA PRO A 131 -21.24 12.73 -7.65
C PRO A 131 -22.75 12.70 -7.88
#